data_AF-A0A0U2TJT6-F1
#
_entry.id   AF-A0A0U2TJT6-F1
#
_cell.length_a   1.000
_cell.length_b   1.000
_cell.length_c   1.000
_cell.angle_alpha   90.00
_cell.angle_beta   90.00
_cell.angle_gamma   90.00
#
_symmetry.space_group_name_H-M   'P 1'
#
loop_
_entity.id
_entity.type
_entity.pdbx_description
1 polymer ?
#
loop_
_entity_poly.entity_id
_entity_poly.type
_entity_poly.pdbx_seq_one_letter_code
_entity_poly.pdbx_strand_id
1 'polypeptide(L)'
;MFISRIVRSIDHPYMYGPGGRFANNRRMQGLTWQSFKHHKALQPLFAVIGTGCVGVLAYLVRLAVKTTDVNWVKNKDPAYPYNYYDGKQFKLLNPAGVDYSQYGKERPRFE
;
A
#
# COMPACT_ATOMS: atom_id res chain seq x y z
N MET A 1 12.72 31.34 -41.68
CA MET A 1 13.33 30.80 -40.45
C MET A 1 12.39 29.79 -39.79
N PHE A 2 12.53 28.51 -40.12
CA PHE A 2 11.64 27.46 -39.59
C PHE A 2 11.99 27.11 -38.12
N ILE A 3 13.28 27.10 -37.80
CA ILE A 3 13.80 26.83 -36.46
C ILE A 3 13.37 27.89 -35.45
N SER A 4 13.32 29.18 -35.83
CA SER A 4 12.89 30.23 -34.91
C SER A 4 11.41 30.16 -34.53
N ARG A 5 10.53 29.60 -35.39
CA ARG A 5 9.12 29.35 -35.05
C ARG A 5 8.97 28.19 -34.06
N ILE A 6 9.79 27.15 -34.19
CA ILE A 6 9.82 26.02 -33.25
C ILE A 6 10.40 26.44 -31.89
N VAL A 7 11.45 27.26 -31.87
CA VAL A 7 12.02 27.78 -30.62
C VAL A 7 11.04 28.73 -29.92
N ARG A 8 10.37 29.61 -30.66
CA ARG A 8 9.33 30.51 -30.10
C ARG A 8 8.05 29.80 -29.66
N SER A 9 7.78 28.57 -30.11
CA SER A 9 6.59 27.82 -29.66
C SER A 9 6.77 27.20 -28.27
N ILE A 10 8.01 27.12 -27.77
CA ILE A 10 8.29 26.70 -26.40
C ILE A 10 7.86 27.80 -25.43
N ASP A 11 8.17 29.06 -25.74
CA ASP A 11 7.83 30.23 -24.92
C ASP A 11 6.46 30.84 -25.30
N HIS A 12 5.43 29.99 -25.41
CA HIS A 12 4.08 30.45 -25.75
C HIS A 12 3.44 31.19 -24.55
N PRO A 13 2.69 32.29 -24.75
CA PRO A 13 1.99 33.00 -23.68
C PRO A 13 1.05 32.10 -22.86
N TYR A 14 0.51 31.06 -23.49
CA TYR A 14 -0.28 30.02 -22.81
C TYR A 14 0.51 29.20 -21.78
N MET A 15 1.82 29.05 -21.96
CA MET A 15 2.68 28.30 -21.04
C MET A 15 3.21 29.21 -19.93
N TYR A 16 3.84 30.34 -20.28
CA TYR A 16 4.58 31.20 -19.35
C TYR A 16 3.98 32.59 -19.08
N GLY A 17 2.90 32.96 -19.78
CA GLY A 17 2.22 34.24 -19.56
C GLY A 17 1.43 34.28 -18.25
N PRO A 18 0.93 35.46 -17.84
CA PRO A 18 0.05 35.60 -16.68
C PRO A 18 -1.20 34.71 -16.84
N GLY A 19 -1.45 33.83 -15.88
CA GLY A 19 -2.53 32.84 -15.97
C GLY A 19 -2.24 31.67 -16.93
N GLY A 20 -1.00 31.54 -17.42
CA GLY A 20 -0.54 30.41 -18.21
C GLY A 20 -0.48 29.11 -17.41
N ARG A 21 -0.35 27.98 -18.11
CA ARG A 21 -0.40 26.64 -17.50
C ARG A 21 0.57 26.46 -16.34
N PHE A 22 1.80 26.98 -16.44
CA PHE A 22 2.78 26.81 -15.35
C PHE A 22 2.42 27.63 -14.10
N ALA A 23 1.74 28.76 -14.27
CA ALA A 23 1.24 29.56 -13.15
C ALA A 23 0.06 28.86 -12.44
N ASN A 24 -0.80 28.17 -13.20
CA ASN A 24 -1.98 27.48 -12.66
C ASN A 24 -1.65 26.07 -12.14
N ASN A 25 -0.70 25.37 -12.75
CA ASN A 25 -0.24 24.03 -12.36
C ASN A 25 0.93 24.09 -11.37
N ARG A 26 0.85 24.99 -10.39
CA ARG A 26 1.81 25.00 -9.29
C ARG A 26 1.67 23.71 -8.48
N ARG A 27 2.78 23.25 -7.89
CA ARG A 27 2.77 22.06 -7.03
C ARG A 27 1.76 22.26 -5.89
N MET A 28 0.98 21.22 -5.61
CA MET A 28 0.02 21.24 -4.52
C MET A 28 0.72 21.53 -3.19
N GLN A 29 0.11 22.40 -2.38
CA GLN A 29 0.63 22.74 -1.05
C GLN A 29 0.62 21.51 -0.15
N GLY A 30 1.63 21.39 0.72
CA GLY A 30 1.80 20.25 1.62
C GLY A 30 2.57 19.05 1.04
N LEU A 31 2.84 19.01 -0.27
CA LEU A 31 3.62 17.92 -0.88
C LEU A 31 5.14 18.08 -0.72
N THR A 32 5.62 19.26 -0.38
CA THR A 32 7.04 19.51 -0.09
C THR A 32 7.24 19.71 1.41
N TRP A 33 8.42 19.34 1.92
CA TRP A 33 8.75 19.48 3.34
C TRP A 33 8.62 20.93 3.84
N GLN A 34 9.02 21.89 3.01
CA GLN A 34 8.90 23.32 3.31
C GLN A 34 7.43 23.76 3.41
N SER A 35 6.60 23.38 2.44
CA SER A 35 5.17 23.71 2.43
C SER A 35 4.40 23.00 3.55
N PHE A 36 4.73 21.75 3.84
CA PHE A 36 4.13 20.97 4.93
C PHE A 36 4.44 21.55 6.32
N LYS A 37 5.63 22.12 6.50
CA LYS A 37 6.00 22.84 7.73
C LYS A 37 5.29 24.18 7.85
N HIS A 38 5.11 24.89 6.74
CA HIS A 38 4.42 26.18 6.69
C HIS A 38 2.91 26.03 6.96
N HIS A 39 2.24 25.05 6.34
CA HIS A 39 0.81 24.82 6.49
C HIS A 39 0.50 23.78 7.58
N LYS A 40 0.56 24.21 8.85
CA LYS A 40 0.32 23.35 10.02
C LYS A 40 -1.05 22.67 10.05
N ALA A 41 -2.07 23.30 9.47
CA ALA A 41 -3.42 22.75 9.40
C ALA A 41 -3.50 21.45 8.57
N LEU A 42 -2.59 21.22 7.61
CA LEU A 42 -2.61 20.02 6.77
C LEU A 42 -2.04 18.79 7.49
N GLN A 43 -1.25 18.97 8.55
CA GLN A 43 -0.57 17.89 9.26
C GLN A 43 -1.52 16.83 9.85
N PRO A 44 -2.58 17.19 10.61
CA PRO A 44 -3.53 16.20 11.12
C PRO A 44 -4.30 15.48 10.00
N LEU A 45 -4.62 16.17 8.91
CA LEU A 45 -5.30 15.58 7.76
C LEU A 45 -4.44 14.48 7.12
N PHE A 46 -3.15 14.77 6.87
CA PHE A 46 -2.21 13.78 6.36
C PHE A 46 -1.98 12.62 7.33
N ALA A 47 -1.99 12.87 8.64
CA ALA A 47 -1.82 11.82 9.64
C ALA A 47 -2.96 10.81 9.62
N VAL A 48 -4.22 11.25 9.60
CA VAL A 48 -5.39 10.35 9.60
C VAL A 48 -5.45 9.54 8.30
N ILE A 49 -5.28 10.19 7.15
CA ILE A 49 -5.29 9.53 5.84
C ILE A 49 -4.11 8.56 5.73
N GLY A 50 -2.90 9.01 6.09
CA GLY A 50 -1.69 8.20 6.06
C GLY A 50 -1.80 6.96 6.96
N THR A 51 -2.37 7.11 8.16
CA THR A 51 -2.64 5.98 9.06
C THR A 51 -3.62 4.99 8.45
N GLY A 52 -4.69 5.48 7.80
CA GLY A 52 -5.63 4.64 7.06
C GLY A 52 -4.96 3.86 5.93
N CYS A 53 -4.14 4.52 5.11
CA CYS A 53 -3.39 3.87 4.03
C CYS A 53 -2.45 2.78 4.55
N VAL A 54 -1.69 3.07 5.62
CA VAL A 54 -0.78 2.11 6.25
C VAL A 54 -1.57 0.92 6.82
N GLY A 55 -2.71 1.15 7.46
CA GLY A 55 -3.57 0.09 8.00
C GLY A 55 -4.09 -0.86 6.91
N VAL A 56 -4.56 -0.31 5.78
CA VAL A 56 -5.02 -1.11 4.64
C VAL A 56 -3.86 -1.91 4.03
N LEU A 57 -2.70 -1.29 3.82
CA LEU A 57 -1.52 -1.99 3.29
C LEU A 57 -1.08 -3.13 4.22
N ALA A 58 -1.01 -2.87 5.52
CA ALA A 58 -0.68 -3.89 6.51
C ALA A 58 -1.67 -5.06 6.48
N TYR A 59 -2.97 -4.78 6.31
CA TYR A 59 -4.00 -5.80 6.20
C TYR A 59 -3.88 -6.61 4.89
N LEU A 60 -3.62 -5.95 3.76
CA LEU A 60 -3.39 -6.64 2.48
C LEU A 60 -2.16 -7.55 2.53
N VAL A 61 -1.05 -7.09 3.11
CA VAL A 61 0.15 -7.91 3.30
C VAL A 61 -0.16 -9.11 4.19
N ARG A 62 -0.92 -8.92 5.27
CA ARG A 62 -1.35 -10.03 6.12
C ARG A 62 -2.21 -11.03 5.35
N LEU A 63 -3.19 -10.56 4.58
CA LEU A 63 -4.02 -11.45 3.75
C LEU A 63 -3.17 -12.24 2.76
N ALA A 64 -2.23 -11.59 2.08
CA ALA A 64 -1.35 -12.24 1.13
C ALA A 64 -0.50 -13.35 1.78
N VAL A 65 0.00 -13.15 3.00
CA VAL A 65 1.01 -14.05 3.60
C VAL A 65 0.42 -15.05 4.60
N LYS A 66 -0.70 -14.72 5.24
CA LYS A 66 -1.28 -15.52 6.35
C LYS A 66 -2.63 -16.13 6.03
N THR A 67 -3.21 -15.86 4.86
CA THR A 67 -4.47 -16.52 4.48
C THR A 67 -4.23 -17.97 4.03
N THR A 68 -5.23 -18.84 4.16
CA THR A 68 -5.15 -20.26 3.77
C THR A 68 -5.32 -20.46 2.26
N ASP A 69 -5.95 -19.50 1.58
CA ASP A 69 -6.37 -19.63 0.19
C ASP A 69 -5.27 -19.23 -0.81
N VAL A 70 -4.18 -18.63 -0.32
CA VAL A 70 -3.05 -18.18 -1.13
C VAL A 70 -1.83 -19.00 -0.76
N ASN A 71 -1.26 -19.71 -1.75
CA ASN A 71 -0.05 -20.48 -1.59
C ASN A 71 1.08 -19.91 -2.45
N TRP A 72 2.16 -19.48 -1.81
CA TRP A 72 3.37 -18.98 -2.48
C TRP A 72 4.40 -20.09 -2.76
N VAL A 73 4.22 -21.28 -2.17
CA VAL A 73 5.18 -22.38 -2.27
C VAL A 73 4.76 -23.31 -3.39
N LYS A 74 5.66 -23.52 -4.36
CA LYS A 74 5.48 -24.51 -5.41
C LYS A 74 5.94 -25.89 -4.90
N ASN A 75 5.03 -26.64 -4.30
CA ASN A 75 5.24 -28.04 -3.92
C ASN A 75 4.26 -28.94 -4.68
N LYS A 76 4.74 -30.10 -5.17
CA LYS A 76 3.94 -31.09 -5.91
C LYS A 76 3.26 -32.10 -5.00
N ASP A 77 3.80 -32.30 -3.79
CA ASP A 77 3.22 -33.19 -2.80
C ASP A 77 1.93 -32.57 -2.24
N PRO A 78 0.75 -33.23 -2.40
CA PRO A 78 -0.51 -32.73 -1.86
C PRO A 78 -0.52 -32.68 -0.33
N ALA A 79 0.26 -33.51 0.38
CA ALA A 79 0.29 -33.52 1.84
C ALA A 79 0.86 -32.23 2.45
N TYR A 80 1.76 -31.56 1.71
CA TYR A 80 2.40 -30.33 2.16
C TYR A 80 1.40 -29.18 2.41
N PRO A 81 0.59 -28.71 1.44
CA PRO A 81 -0.35 -27.60 1.67
C PRO A 81 -1.44 -27.94 2.70
N TYR A 82 -1.92 -29.19 2.75
CA TYR A 82 -2.97 -29.59 3.70
C TYR A 82 -2.50 -29.61 5.15
N ASN A 83 -1.28 -30.11 5.41
CA ASN A 83 -0.71 -30.18 6.75
C ASN A 83 0.03 -28.90 7.16
N TYR A 84 0.34 -27.97 6.23
CA TYR A 84 1.14 -26.77 6.50
C TYR A 84 0.55 -25.86 7.59
N TYR A 85 -0.78 -25.81 7.71
CA TYR A 85 -1.48 -24.95 8.67
C TYR A 85 -1.74 -25.61 10.02
N ASP A 86 -1.29 -26.86 10.22
CA ASP A 86 -1.42 -27.53 11.51
C ASP A 86 -0.70 -26.75 12.61
N GLY A 87 -1.44 -26.52 13.69
CA GLY A 87 -0.97 -25.80 14.86
C GLY A 87 -0.71 -24.30 14.67
N LYS A 88 -1.08 -23.72 13.52
CA LYS A 88 -0.89 -22.30 13.22
C LYS A 88 -2.16 -21.50 13.49
N GLN A 89 -1.98 -20.34 14.11
CA GLN A 89 -3.06 -19.38 14.30
C GLN A 89 -3.36 -18.62 12.99
N PHE A 90 -4.55 -18.83 12.44
CA PHE A 90 -5.05 -18.09 11.28
C PHE A 90 -5.73 -16.75 11.66
N LYS A 91 -6.52 -16.77 12.75
CA LYS A 91 -7.28 -15.61 13.23
C LYS A 91 -6.34 -14.50 13.70
N LEU A 92 -6.68 -13.24 13.44
CA LEU A 92 -5.83 -12.10 13.82
C LEU A 92 -5.65 -12.04 15.33
N LEU A 93 -6.76 -12.24 16.03
CA LEU A 93 -6.86 -12.16 17.47
C LEU A 93 -7.25 -13.53 18.01
N ASN A 94 -6.72 -13.85 19.19
CA ASN A 94 -7.07 -15.03 19.96
C ASN A 94 -7.56 -14.60 21.35
N PRO A 95 -8.73 -13.93 21.43
CA PRO A 95 -9.26 -13.46 22.71
C PRO A 95 -9.64 -14.63 23.64
N ALA A 96 -9.88 -15.82 23.07
CA ALA A 96 -10.21 -17.02 23.81
C ALA A 96 -8.98 -17.76 24.38
N GLY A 97 -7.76 -17.31 24.07
CA GLY A 97 -6.53 -17.93 24.60
C GLY A 97 -6.31 -19.38 24.15
N VAL A 98 -6.86 -19.77 23.00
CA VAL A 98 -6.74 -21.14 22.47
C VAL A 98 -5.28 -21.47 22.19
N ASP A 99 -4.79 -22.61 22.71
CA ASP A 99 -3.47 -23.13 22.36
C ASP A 99 -3.52 -23.84 21.00
N TYR A 100 -3.15 -23.12 19.96
CA TYR A 100 -3.08 -23.66 18.61
C TYR A 100 -2.07 -24.81 18.49
N SER A 101 -1.02 -24.85 19.32
CA SER A 101 -0.01 -25.91 19.22
C SER A 101 -0.58 -27.29 19.52
N GLN A 102 -1.65 -27.39 20.31
CA GLN A 102 -2.33 -28.64 20.63
C GLN A 102 -3.61 -28.84 19.80
N TYR A 103 -4.14 -27.77 19.21
CA TYR A 103 -5.37 -27.78 18.45
C TYR A 103 -5.28 -28.69 17.21
N GLY A 104 -6.17 -29.68 17.14
CA GLY A 104 -6.29 -30.56 15.97
C GLY A 104 -5.21 -31.63 15.85
N LYS A 105 -4.40 -31.90 16.88
CA LYS A 105 -3.42 -33.01 16.88
C LYS A 105 -4.05 -34.40 16.96
N GLU A 106 -5.29 -34.49 17.46
CA GLU A 106 -6.02 -35.75 17.59
C GLU A 106 -6.47 -36.32 16.24
N ARG A 107 -6.59 -35.48 15.21
CA ARG A 107 -7.04 -35.90 13.88
C ARG A 107 -5.90 -36.54 13.08
N PRO A 108 -6.19 -37.53 12.22
CA PRO A 108 -5.19 -38.07 11.30
C PRO A 108 -4.69 -36.98 10.34
N ARG A 109 -3.40 -37.04 10.00
CA ARG A 109 -2.79 -36.16 9.00
C ARG A 109 -3.06 -36.69 7.60
N PHE A 110 -3.11 -35.78 6.63
CA PHE A 110 -3.24 -36.14 5.23
C PHE A 110 -1.93 -36.79 4.75
N GLU A 111 -2.05 -37.93 4.06
CA GLU A 111 -0.91 -38.69 3.48
C GLU A 111 -0.45 -38.15 2.13
#